data_AF-A0A3L7MM40-F1
#
_entry.id   AF-A0A3L7MM40-F1
#
_cell.length_a   1.000
_cell.length_b   1.000
_cell.length_c   1.000
_cell.angle_alpha   90.00
_cell.angle_beta   90.00
_cell.angle_gamma   90.00
#
_symmetry.space_group_name_H-M   'P 1'
#
loop_
_entity.id
_entity.type
_entity.pdbx_description
1 polymer ?
#
loop_
_entity_poly.entity_id
_entity_poly.type
_entity_poly.pdbx_seq_one_letter_code
_entity_poly.pdbx_strand_id
1 'polypeptide(L)' 'EIADAIVQAKRISWITQRGTPSSVSLPRLRTVEDCMADPMPDQSWMTEPILQERFAGWLGE' A
#
# COMPACT_ATOMS: atom_id res chain seq x y z
N GLU A 1 6.31 -3.68 -13.33
CA GLU A 1 5.20 -4.44 -13.93
C GLU A 1 3.86 -4.24 -13.21
N ILE A 2 3.67 -4.68 -11.96
CA ILE A 2 2.37 -4.52 -11.25
C ILE A 2 2.03 -3.05 -10.99
N ALA A 3 2.98 -2.27 -10.47
CA ALA A 3 2.76 -0.84 -10.21
C ALA A 3 2.37 -0.10 -11.50
N ASP A 4 3.04 -0.40 -12.62
CA ASP A 4 2.75 0.19 -13.93
C ASP A 4 1.33 -0.14 -14.40
N ALA A 5 0.90 -1.41 -14.24
CA ALA A 5 -0.45 -1.82 -14.56
C ALA A 5 -1.51 -1.07 -13.73
N ILE A 6 -1.24 -0.83 -12.44
CA ILE A 6 -2.12 -0.05 -11.57
C ILE A 6 -2.15 1.42 -12.00
N VAL A 7 -0.99 2.02 -12.32
CA VAL A 7 -0.91 3.41 -12.80
C VAL A 7 -1.72 3.60 -14.08
N GLN A 8 -1.64 2.66 -15.02
CA GLN A 8 -2.42 2.70 -16.26
C GLN A 8 -3.92 2.49 -16.01
N ALA A 9 -4.28 1.49 -15.18
CA ALA A 9 -5.67 1.14 -14.93
C ALA A 9 -6.39 2.09 -13.95
N LYS A 10 -5.65 2.82 -13.11
CA LYS A 10 -6.13 3.66 -12.02
C LYS A 10 -7.06 2.93 -11.04
N ARG A 11 -6.84 1.62 -10.89
CA ARG A 11 -7.62 0.74 -10.02
C ARG A 11 -6.84 -0.53 -9.71
N ILE A 12 -7.23 -1.17 -8.61
CA ILE A 12 -6.86 -2.54 -8.29
C ILE A 12 -8.14 -3.38 -8.40
N SER A 13 -8.06 -4.55 -9.00
CA SER A 13 -9.19 -5.48 -9.15
C SER A 13 -8.76 -6.88 -8.73
N TRP A 14 -9.66 -7.62 -8.07
CA TRP A 14 -9.41 -8.96 -7.56
C TRP A 14 -10.67 -9.81 -7.60
N ILE A 15 -10.51 -11.13 -7.52
CA ILE A 15 -11.61 -12.06 -7.29
C ILE A 15 -11.64 -12.39 -5.80
N THR A 16 -12.77 -12.17 -5.14
CA THR A 16 -12.97 -12.52 -3.73
C THR A 16 -12.94 -14.03 -3.53
N GLN A 17 -12.78 -14.48 -2.29
CA GLN A 17 -12.82 -15.91 -1.96
C GLN A 17 -14.14 -16.59 -2.41
N ARG A 18 -15.24 -15.84 -2.54
CA ARG A 18 -16.54 -16.33 -3.03
C ARG A 18 -16.67 -16.32 -4.55
N GLY A 19 -15.62 -15.96 -5.30
CA GLY A 19 -15.61 -15.90 -6.76
C GLY A 19 -16.16 -14.59 -7.34
N THR A 20 -16.58 -13.63 -6.52
CA THR A 20 -17.11 -12.35 -6.99
C THR A 20 -15.97 -11.39 -7.37
N PRO A 21 -16.01 -10.74 -8.55
CA PRO A 21 -15.09 -9.66 -8.87
C PRO A 21 -15.31 -8.43 -7.97
N SER A 22 -14.22 -7.91 -7.41
CA SER A 22 -14.19 -6.67 -6.62
C SER A 22 -13.10 -5.75 -7.14
N SER A 23 -13.25 -4.44 -6.88
CA SER A 23 -12.24 -3.46 -7.25
C SER A 23 -12.23 -2.26 -6.31
N VAL A 24 -11.11 -1.57 -6.28
CA VAL A 24 -10.94 -0.27 -5.62
C VAL A 24 -10.32 0.71 -6.60
N SER A 25 -10.88 1.93 -6.67
CA SER A 25 -10.31 2.99 -7.49
C SER A 25 -9.08 3.58 -6.81
N LEU A 26 -7.99 3.71 -7.56
CA LEU A 26 -6.79 4.43 -7.17
C LEU A 26 -6.41 5.40 -8.30
N PRO A 27 -6.94 6.63 -8.30
CA PRO A 27 -6.64 7.63 -9.33
C PRO A 27 -5.14 7.92 -9.51
N ARG A 28 -4.38 7.80 -8.41
CA ARG A 28 -2.91 7.86 -8.39
C ARG A 28 -2.38 6.89 -7.33
N LEU A 29 -1.20 6.33 -7.57
CA LEU A 29 -0.40 5.74 -6.50
C LEU A 29 0.20 6.88 -5.67
N ARG A 30 0.18 6.72 -4.35
CA ARG A 30 0.90 7.62 -3.43
C ARG A 30 2.39 7.32 -3.52
N THR A 31 3.22 8.36 -3.39
CA THR A 31 4.66 8.16 -3.28
C THR A 31 5.01 7.65 -1.89
N VAL A 32 6.25 7.23 -1.67
CA VAL A 32 6.65 6.81 -0.33
C VAL A 32 6.62 7.99 0.64
N GLU A 33 7.03 9.18 0.21
CA GLU A 33 6.97 10.41 1.01
C GLU A 33 5.54 10.76 1.42
N ASP A 34 4.58 10.63 0.50
CA ASP A 34 3.16 10.83 0.82
C ASP A 34 2.71 9.87 1.94
N CYS A 35 3.12 8.60 1.88
CA CYS A 35 2.75 7.59 2.89
C CYS A 35 3.47 7.81 4.22
N MET A 36 4.70 8.33 4.22
CA MET A 36 5.48 8.61 5.42
C MET A 36 4.91 9.79 6.23
N ALA A 37 4.17 10.70 5.58
CA ALA A 37 3.49 11.81 6.23
C ALA A 37 2.21 11.40 6.97
N ASP A 38 1.68 10.21 6.73
CA ASP A 38 0.52 9.69 7.45
C ASP A 38 0.90 9.28 8.88
N PRO A 39 -0.05 9.28 9.82
CA PRO A 39 0.19 8.72 11.14
C PRO A 39 0.57 7.24 11.02
N MET A 40 1.42 6.78 11.95
CA MET A 40 1.77 5.37 12.05
C MET A 40 0.49 4.53 12.13
N PRO A 41 0.36 3.45 11.33
CA PRO A 41 -0.78 2.57 11.46
C PRO A 41 -0.85 2.02 12.89
N ASP A 42 -2.07 1.69 13.35
CA ASP A 42 -2.21 0.97 14.60
C ASP A 42 -1.55 -0.41 14.50
N GLN A 43 -0.61 -0.66 15.40
CA GLN A 43 0.14 -1.91 15.49
C GLN A 43 -0.14 -2.64 16.81
N SER A 44 -1.16 -2.23 17.57
CA SER A 44 -1.52 -2.83 18.86
C SER A 44 -1.89 -4.32 18.78
N TRP A 45 -2.27 -4.79 17.58
CA TRP A 45 -2.61 -6.17 17.28
C TRP A 45 -1.39 -7.05 16.95
N MET A 46 -0.20 -6.47 16.79
CA MET A 46 1.03 -7.20 16.47
C MET A 46 1.77 -7.60 17.74
N THR A 47 2.25 -8.84 17.80
CA THR A 47 3.15 -9.30 18.88
C THR A 47 4.48 -8.54 18.86
N GLU A 48 4.99 -8.25 17.66
CA GLU A 48 6.21 -7.48 17.44
C GLU A 48 5.91 -6.35 16.43
N PRO A 49 5.63 -5.13 16.90
CA PRO A 49 5.42 -3.97 16.03
C PRO A 49 6.65 -3.68 15.17
N ILE A 50 6.41 -3.30 13.91
CA ILE A 50 7.46 -3.00 12.93
C ILE A 50 7.67 -1.49 12.88
N LEU A 51 8.93 -1.09 13.06
CA LEU A 51 9.36 0.29 12.92
C LEU A 51 9.32 0.75 11.46
N GLN A 52 8.89 1.99 11.23
CA GLN A 52 8.72 2.57 9.89
C GLN A 52 10.04 2.61 9.10
N GLU A 53 11.16 2.79 9.79
CA GLU A 53 12.51 2.81 9.26
C GLU A 53 12.90 1.46 8.63
N ARG A 54 12.28 0.34 9.05
CA ARG A 54 12.51 -0.95 8.40
C ARG A 54 11.98 -1.00 6.97
N PHE A 55 11.01 -0.16 6.62
CA PHE A 55 10.41 -0.11 5.30
C PHE A 55 10.99 1.01 4.44
N ALA A 56 11.25 2.17 5.03
CA ALA A 56 11.65 3.38 4.30
C ALA A 56 13.09 3.83 4.56
N GLY A 57 13.88 3.08 5.35
CA GLY A 57 15.25 3.48 5.71
C GLY A 57 16.18 3.69 4.51
N TRP A 58 15.94 3.00 3.40
CA TRP A 58 16.69 3.14 2.15
C TRP A 58 16.46 4.48 1.41
N LEU A 59 15.43 5.26 1.76
CA LEU A 59 15.19 6.58 1.16
C LEU A 59 16.18 7.66 1.64
N GLY A 60 16.86 7.41 2.77
CA GLY A 60 17.85 8.32 3.33
C GLY A 60 19.30 7.96 3.01
N GLU A 61 19.54 6.90 2.23
CA GLU A 61 20.86 6.51 1.69
C GLU A 61 21.12 7.19 0.34
#